data_AF-R2NUF7-F1
#
_entry.id   AF-R2NUF7-F1
#
_cell.length_a   1.000
_cell.length_b   1.000
_cell.length_c   1.000
_cell.angle_alpha   90.00
_cell.angle_beta   90.00
_cell.angle_gamma   90.00
#
_symmetry.space_group_name_H-M   'P 1'
#
loop_
_entity.id
_entity.type
_entity.pdbx_description
1 polymer ?
#
loop_
_entity_poly.entity_id
_entity_poly.type
_entity_poly.pdbx_seq_one_letter_code
_entity_poly.pdbx_strand_id
1 'polypeptide(L)'
;MPIRLEPDFPAKSVLESEDIFAIDNSRAEHQDIRPLKLLILNLMPNKIDTEIHLLRLISQSPLQIDVDFLKVASHEHKHTSKTHLDKFYLDFSQIKDTCYDGLIITGAPVEQLAFEEVDYWPELVEIMDWSQTSVTSVVHICWGAQAGLYHHFGVEKVPFKEKLFGIYKQDIEHHFRLFRGFDDRFWMPQSRYTGINEEQVRQRKIKVIAKDEEERSAILISDDEHDVFLMGHFEYATDTLEKEYLRDHDRGIDTAKPANYYENGKIYNYWRAQAHLFYHNWLNDVYQMTPYQLERIRELQKERKLRSI
;
A
#
# COMPACT_ATOMS: atom_id res chain seq x y z
N MET A 1 16.86 -3.49 -10.00
CA MET A 1 17.83 -4.58 -10.23
C MET A 1 19.15 -4.21 -9.55
N PRO A 2 19.72 -5.11 -8.74
CA PRO A 2 20.92 -4.85 -7.96
C PRO A 2 22.17 -4.74 -8.83
N ILE A 3 23.16 -3.99 -8.35
CA ILE A 3 24.47 -3.87 -9.00
C ILE A 3 25.32 -5.08 -8.60
N ARG A 4 26.00 -5.69 -9.59
CA ARG A 4 27.02 -6.71 -9.37
C ARG A 4 28.32 -6.01 -8.99
N LEU A 5 28.82 -6.28 -7.79
CA LEU A 5 30.07 -5.72 -7.29
C LEU A 5 31.01 -6.87 -6.91
N GLU A 6 32.31 -6.67 -7.16
CA GLU A 6 33.34 -7.58 -6.66
C GLU A 6 33.28 -7.66 -5.13
N PRO A 7 33.52 -8.83 -4.50
CA PRO A 7 33.36 -9.00 -3.06
C PRO A 7 34.21 -8.06 -2.21
N ASP A 8 35.38 -7.65 -2.71
CA ASP A 8 36.34 -6.76 -2.08
C ASP A 8 36.18 -5.29 -2.51
N PHE A 9 35.14 -4.95 -3.26
CA PHE A 9 34.90 -3.58 -3.69
C PHE A 9 34.57 -2.68 -2.49
N PRO A 10 35.34 -1.60 -2.20
CA PRO A 10 35.19 -0.84 -0.96
C PRO A 10 33.81 -0.22 -0.74
N ALA A 11 33.08 0.10 -1.80
CA ALA A 11 31.74 0.68 -1.68
C ALA A 11 30.66 -0.34 -1.27
N LYS A 12 30.95 -1.65 -1.33
CA LYS A 12 29.95 -2.70 -1.05
C LYS A 12 29.39 -2.59 0.37
N SER A 13 30.27 -2.47 1.38
CA SER A 13 29.85 -2.33 2.77
C SER A 13 29.10 -1.02 3.05
N VAL A 14 29.46 0.06 2.36
CA VAL A 14 28.77 1.35 2.45
C VAL A 14 27.35 1.22 1.89
N LEU A 15 27.21 0.68 0.68
CA LEU A 15 25.92 0.49 0.03
C LEU A 15 25.03 -0.48 0.83
N GLU A 16 25.57 -1.57 1.35
CA GLU A 16 24.84 -2.49 2.22
C GLU A 16 24.37 -1.81 3.52
N SER A 17 25.15 -0.89 4.08
CA SER A 17 24.73 -0.10 5.25
C SER A 17 23.65 0.95 4.95
N GLU A 18 23.45 1.29 3.68
CA GLU A 18 22.39 2.17 3.16
C GLU A 18 21.19 1.36 2.61
N ASP A 19 21.09 0.08 3.00
CA ASP A 19 20.12 -0.92 2.52
C ASP A 19 20.15 -1.19 1.01
N ILE A 20 21.16 -0.71 0.27
CA ILE A 20 21.32 -0.92 -1.17
C ILE A 20 21.80 -2.34 -1.43
N PHE A 21 20.97 -3.11 -2.14
CA PHE A 21 21.27 -4.49 -2.50
C PHE A 21 22.46 -4.55 -3.48
N ALA A 22 23.63 -4.94 -2.98
CA ALA A 22 24.79 -5.37 -3.77
C ALA A 22 24.83 -6.90 -3.78
N ILE A 23 24.77 -7.52 -4.97
CA ILE A 23 24.82 -8.97 -5.08
C ILE A 23 26.25 -9.42 -5.40
N ASP A 24 26.71 -10.44 -4.69
CA ASP A 24 27.96 -11.16 -4.95
C ASP A 24 27.90 -11.91 -6.30
N ASN A 25 29.03 -11.93 -7.03
CA ASN A 25 29.22 -12.62 -8.30
C ASN A 25 28.62 -14.04 -8.34
N SER A 26 28.76 -14.81 -7.26
CA SER A 26 28.24 -16.18 -7.17
C SER A 26 26.71 -16.29 -7.23
N ARG A 27 26.00 -15.32 -6.63
CA ARG A 27 24.54 -15.26 -6.60
C ARG A 27 23.97 -14.61 -7.87
N ALA A 28 24.75 -13.75 -8.55
CA ALA A 28 24.38 -13.18 -9.85
C ALA A 28 24.36 -14.22 -10.99
N GLU A 29 25.21 -15.26 -10.92
CA GLU A 29 25.31 -16.31 -11.96
C GLU A 29 24.17 -17.34 -11.93
N HIS A 30 23.38 -17.39 -10.86
CA HIS A 30 22.28 -18.34 -10.65
C HIS A 30 20.92 -17.65 -10.45
N GLN A 31 20.77 -16.38 -10.87
CA GLN A 31 19.49 -15.69 -10.78
C GLN A 31 18.50 -16.23 -11.81
N ASP A 32 17.70 -17.20 -11.40
CA ASP A 32 16.46 -17.53 -12.09
C ASP A 32 15.47 -16.37 -11.87
N ILE A 33 15.16 -15.65 -12.96
CA ILE A 33 14.17 -14.59 -12.94
C ILE A 33 12.79 -15.20 -13.19
N ARG A 34 11.83 -14.92 -12.30
CA ARG A 34 10.42 -15.28 -12.47
C ARG A 34 9.52 -14.05 -12.44
N PRO A 35 8.32 -14.12 -13.03
CA PRO A 35 7.29 -13.12 -12.82
C PRO A 35 6.96 -12.96 -11.32
N LEU A 36 6.68 -11.73 -10.90
CA LEU A 36 6.06 -11.44 -9.61
C LEU A 36 4.56 -11.73 -9.69
N LYS A 37 4.01 -12.39 -8.69
CA LYS A 37 2.58 -12.64 -8.53
C LYS A 37 2.00 -11.70 -7.48
N LEU A 38 1.24 -10.71 -7.91
CA LEU A 38 0.58 -9.75 -7.02
C LEU A 38 -0.91 -10.03 -6.92
N LEU A 39 -1.45 -9.75 -5.74
CA LEU A 39 -2.88 -9.74 -5.47
C LEU A 39 -3.33 -8.32 -5.16
N ILE A 40 -4.48 -7.90 -5.70
CA ILE A 40 -5.10 -6.61 -5.35
C ILE A 40 -6.50 -6.88 -4.82
N LEU A 41 -6.67 -6.72 -3.51
CA LEU A 41 -7.99 -6.66 -2.88
C LEU A 41 -8.57 -5.26 -3.09
N ASN A 42 -9.40 -5.13 -4.13
CA ASN A 42 -10.01 -3.86 -4.50
C ASN A 42 -11.35 -3.69 -3.76
N LEU A 43 -11.36 -2.84 -2.74
CA LEU A 43 -12.54 -2.48 -1.94
C LEU A 43 -13.18 -1.16 -2.39
N MET A 44 -12.60 -0.47 -3.39
CA MET A 44 -13.13 0.78 -3.91
C MET A 44 -14.46 0.57 -4.65
N PRO A 45 -15.37 1.55 -4.61
CA PRO A 45 -16.65 1.45 -5.32
C PRO A 45 -16.45 1.52 -6.84
N ASN A 46 -15.55 2.39 -7.29
CA ASN A 46 -15.17 2.49 -8.69
C ASN A 46 -13.96 1.58 -8.96
N LYS A 47 -14.26 0.32 -9.25
CA LYS A 47 -13.25 -0.74 -9.42
C LYS A 47 -12.31 -0.44 -10.59
N ILE A 48 -12.86 -0.08 -11.75
CA ILE A 48 -12.11 0.13 -13.00
C ILE A 48 -11.12 1.29 -12.88
N ASP A 49 -11.53 2.44 -12.32
CA ASP A 49 -10.59 3.55 -12.17
C ASP A 49 -9.44 3.19 -11.21
N THR A 50 -9.76 2.48 -10.12
CA THR A 50 -8.77 2.00 -9.15
C THR A 50 -7.81 0.99 -9.78
N GLU A 51 -8.31 0.06 -10.59
CA GLU A 51 -7.51 -0.89 -11.38
C GLU A 51 -6.52 -0.14 -12.26
N ILE A 52 -6.99 0.83 -13.05
CA ILE A 52 -6.15 1.62 -13.96
C ILE A 52 -5.09 2.41 -13.19
N HIS A 53 -5.46 3.01 -12.07
CA HIS A 53 -4.57 3.80 -11.21
C HIS A 53 -3.41 2.97 -10.67
N LEU A 54 -3.72 1.81 -10.07
CA LEU A 54 -2.71 0.91 -9.51
C LEU A 54 -1.85 0.26 -10.61
N LEU A 55 -2.46 -0.26 -11.66
CA LEU A 55 -1.73 -0.91 -12.76
C LEU A 55 -0.79 0.06 -13.47
N ARG A 56 -1.12 1.34 -13.57
CA ARG A 56 -0.23 2.37 -14.15
C ARG A 56 1.06 2.54 -13.34
N LEU A 57 0.99 2.41 -12.01
CA LEU A 57 2.15 2.53 -11.13
C LEU A 57 2.97 1.24 -11.12
N ILE A 58 2.30 0.10 -11.03
CA ILE A 58 2.91 -1.23 -10.95
C ILE A 58 3.61 -1.62 -12.26
N SER A 59 3.06 -1.21 -13.41
CA SER A 59 3.63 -1.51 -14.74
C SER A 59 4.97 -0.82 -15.04
N GLN A 60 5.44 0.10 -14.21
CA GLN A 60 6.73 0.79 -14.37
C GLN A 60 7.89 0.00 -13.75
N SER A 61 7.95 -1.29 -14.06
CA SER A 61 8.98 -2.22 -13.60
C SER A 61 9.51 -3.02 -14.79
N PRO A 62 10.83 -3.32 -14.85
CA PRO A 62 11.36 -4.25 -15.84
C PRO A 62 10.99 -5.72 -15.57
N LEU A 63 10.43 -6.02 -14.39
CA LEU A 63 9.97 -7.36 -14.03
C LEU A 63 8.62 -7.66 -14.70
N GLN A 64 8.41 -8.91 -15.09
CA GLN A 64 7.06 -9.38 -15.43
C GLN A 64 6.23 -9.47 -14.15
N ILE A 65 4.98 -9.02 -14.21
CA ILE A 65 4.08 -8.96 -13.06
C ILE A 65 2.73 -9.53 -13.46
N ASP A 66 2.37 -10.66 -12.85
CA ASP A 66 1.04 -11.25 -12.91
C ASP A 66 0.19 -10.65 -11.80
N VAL A 67 -0.96 -10.07 -12.15
CA VAL A 67 -1.85 -9.40 -11.19
C VAL A 67 -3.19 -10.12 -11.17
N ASP A 68 -3.53 -10.66 -10.01
CA ASP A 68 -4.88 -11.15 -9.71
C ASP A 68 -5.67 -10.07 -8.95
N PHE A 69 -6.94 -9.92 -9.28
CA PHE A 69 -7.87 -9.07 -8.52
C PHE A 69 -8.74 -9.91 -7.60
N LEU A 70 -8.84 -9.50 -6.33
CA LEU A 70 -9.69 -10.14 -5.33
C LEU A 70 -10.87 -9.23 -5.00
N LYS A 71 -12.06 -9.82 -4.87
CA LYS A 71 -13.25 -9.16 -4.32
C LYS A 71 -13.67 -9.85 -3.02
N VAL A 72 -14.35 -9.11 -2.16
CA VAL A 72 -15.13 -9.70 -1.06
C VAL A 72 -16.42 -10.28 -1.63
N ALA A 73 -16.65 -11.56 -1.36
CA ALA A 73 -17.80 -12.31 -1.86
C ALA A 73 -19.08 -11.99 -1.07
N SER A 74 -18.93 -11.59 0.19
CA SER A 74 -20.02 -11.24 1.11
C SER A 74 -20.72 -9.91 0.81
N HIS A 75 -20.18 -9.08 -0.10
CA HIS A 75 -20.64 -7.73 -0.37
C HIS A 75 -21.40 -7.58 -1.71
N GLU A 76 -22.44 -6.75 -1.72
CA GLU A 76 -23.16 -6.38 -2.95
C GLU A 76 -22.46 -5.22 -3.69
N HIS A 77 -21.86 -5.53 -4.84
CA HIS A 77 -21.14 -4.53 -5.66
C HIS A 77 -22.11 -3.71 -6.53
N LYS A 78 -22.37 -2.45 -6.14
CA LYS A 78 -23.38 -1.59 -6.81
C LYS A 78 -22.87 -0.79 -8.01
N HIS A 79 -21.58 -0.54 -8.10
CA HIS A 79 -20.98 0.41 -9.05
C HIS A 79 -20.14 -0.27 -10.16
N THR A 80 -20.12 -1.59 -10.22
CA THR A 80 -19.34 -2.34 -11.22
C THR A 80 -20.20 -3.46 -11.79
N SER A 81 -20.08 -3.70 -13.10
CA SER A 81 -20.90 -4.72 -13.76
C SER A 81 -20.55 -6.11 -13.24
N LYS A 82 -21.58 -6.93 -13.02
CA LYS A 82 -21.40 -8.32 -12.61
C LYS A 82 -20.50 -9.09 -13.59
N THR A 83 -20.63 -8.83 -14.89
CA THR A 83 -19.79 -9.44 -15.93
C THR A 83 -18.31 -9.12 -15.78
N HIS A 84 -17.96 -7.90 -15.35
CA HIS A 84 -16.56 -7.54 -15.08
C HIS A 84 -16.02 -8.32 -13.88
N LEU A 85 -16.78 -8.33 -12.78
CA LEU A 85 -16.40 -9.03 -11.56
C LEU A 85 -16.28 -10.54 -11.79
N ASP A 86 -17.24 -11.17 -12.45
CA ASP A 86 -17.22 -12.63 -12.68
C ASP A 86 -16.08 -13.07 -13.62
N LYS A 87 -15.58 -12.18 -14.47
CA LYS A 87 -14.51 -12.50 -15.43
C LYS A 87 -13.11 -12.22 -14.91
N PHE A 88 -12.94 -11.16 -14.13
CA PHE A 88 -11.62 -10.63 -13.79
C PHE A 88 -11.29 -10.67 -12.30
N TYR A 89 -12.26 -10.99 -11.44
CA TYR A 89 -12.06 -11.08 -9.99
C TYR A 89 -12.18 -12.51 -9.50
N LEU A 90 -11.29 -12.85 -8.58
CA LEU A 90 -11.30 -14.07 -7.80
C LEU A 90 -11.99 -13.82 -6.45
N ASP A 91 -12.56 -14.90 -5.90
CA ASP A 91 -13.01 -14.97 -4.51
C ASP A 91 -11.91 -15.54 -3.62
N PHE A 92 -11.93 -15.22 -2.32
CA PHE A 92 -10.91 -15.70 -1.38
C PHE A 92 -10.74 -17.23 -1.37
N SER A 93 -11.85 -17.96 -1.53
CA SER A 93 -11.85 -19.42 -1.59
C SER A 93 -10.97 -20.01 -2.71
N GLN A 94 -10.72 -19.25 -3.79
CA GLN A 94 -9.92 -19.68 -4.94
C GLN A 94 -8.42 -19.47 -4.71
N ILE A 95 -8.03 -18.61 -3.76
CA ILE A 95 -6.64 -18.19 -3.57
C ILE A 95 -6.05 -18.58 -2.21
N LYS A 96 -6.88 -19.00 -1.25
CA LYS A 96 -6.47 -19.36 0.13
C LYS A 96 -5.31 -20.37 0.22
N ASP A 97 -5.21 -21.28 -0.75
CA ASP A 97 -4.17 -22.33 -0.79
C ASP A 97 -2.93 -21.93 -1.62
N THR A 98 -2.93 -20.73 -2.18
CA THR A 98 -1.81 -20.18 -2.97
C THR A 98 -1.04 -19.13 -2.17
N CYS A 99 0.17 -18.79 -2.64
CA CYS A 99 0.96 -17.71 -2.08
C CYS A 99 1.19 -16.60 -3.13
N TYR A 100 1.44 -15.38 -2.65
CA TYR A 100 1.68 -14.20 -3.48
C TYR A 100 2.92 -13.46 -3.03
N ASP A 101 3.62 -12.86 -3.98
CA ASP A 101 4.75 -11.98 -3.69
C ASP A 101 4.29 -10.75 -2.92
N GLY A 102 3.20 -10.12 -3.36
CA GLY A 102 2.67 -8.92 -2.71
C GLY A 102 1.16 -8.85 -2.75
N LEU A 103 0.58 -8.18 -1.76
CA LEU A 103 -0.84 -7.88 -1.69
C LEU A 103 -1.03 -6.37 -1.55
N ILE A 104 -1.99 -5.80 -2.28
CA ILE A 104 -2.47 -4.44 -2.07
C ILE A 104 -3.93 -4.51 -1.58
N ILE A 105 -4.21 -3.93 -0.42
CA ILE A 105 -5.57 -3.76 0.11
C ILE A 105 -5.93 -2.28 -0.04
N THR A 106 -6.92 -1.97 -0.89
CA THR A 106 -7.27 -0.58 -1.20
C THR A 106 -8.09 0.07 -0.09
N GLY A 107 -8.33 1.38 -0.23
CA GLY A 107 -9.35 2.08 0.56
C GLY A 107 -10.76 1.57 0.26
N ALA A 108 -11.70 2.00 1.10
CA ALA A 108 -13.13 1.71 0.97
C ALA A 108 -13.98 2.86 1.52
N PRO A 109 -15.20 3.09 1.02
CA PRO A 109 -16.04 4.21 1.40
C PRO A 109 -16.87 3.91 2.67
N VAL A 110 -16.26 3.34 3.70
CA VAL A 110 -16.94 2.85 4.92
C VAL A 110 -16.34 3.40 6.23
N GLU A 111 -15.49 4.42 6.13
CA GLU A 111 -14.70 4.95 7.26
C GLU A 111 -15.52 5.53 8.42
N GLN A 112 -16.80 5.84 8.22
CA GLN A 112 -17.69 6.36 9.26
C GLN A 112 -18.32 5.26 10.13
N LEU A 113 -18.33 4.00 9.68
CA LEU A 113 -18.83 2.86 10.46
C LEU A 113 -17.75 2.38 11.44
N ALA A 114 -18.14 1.74 12.55
CA ALA A 114 -17.17 0.94 13.31
C ALA A 114 -16.64 -0.21 12.44
N PHE A 115 -15.44 -0.71 12.70
CA PHE A 115 -14.85 -1.76 11.87
C PHE A 115 -15.73 -3.02 11.85
N GLU A 116 -16.20 -3.44 13.01
CA GLU A 116 -17.06 -4.61 13.21
C GLU A 116 -18.46 -4.46 12.60
N GLU A 117 -18.87 -3.22 12.29
CA GLU A 117 -20.15 -2.93 11.65
C GLU A 117 -20.07 -2.96 10.12
N VAL A 118 -18.86 -3.07 9.55
CA VAL A 118 -18.69 -3.27 8.11
C VAL A 118 -19.13 -4.68 7.74
N ASP A 119 -19.99 -4.78 6.75
CA ASP A 119 -20.66 -6.03 6.35
C ASP A 119 -19.69 -7.15 5.95
N TYR A 120 -18.60 -6.81 5.27
CA TYR A 120 -17.54 -7.76 4.89
C TYR A 120 -16.37 -7.82 5.89
N TRP A 121 -16.49 -7.24 7.10
CA TRP A 121 -15.40 -7.26 8.09
C TRP A 121 -14.88 -8.65 8.44
N PRO A 122 -15.73 -9.68 8.68
CA PRO A 122 -15.24 -11.02 9.00
C PRO A 122 -14.41 -11.64 7.85
N GLU A 123 -14.83 -11.44 6.60
CA GLU A 123 -14.10 -11.90 5.42
C GLU A 123 -12.78 -11.13 5.24
N LEU A 124 -12.78 -9.83 5.51
CA LEU A 124 -11.56 -9.01 5.46
C LEU A 124 -10.55 -9.46 6.53
N VAL A 125 -11.00 -9.78 7.74
CA VAL A 125 -10.16 -10.35 8.80
C VAL A 125 -9.52 -11.67 8.36
N GLU A 126 -10.30 -12.57 7.73
CA GLU A 126 -9.79 -13.85 7.21
C GLU A 126 -8.70 -13.63 6.15
N ILE A 127 -8.90 -12.68 5.22
CA ILE A 127 -7.91 -12.32 4.19
C ILE A 127 -6.66 -11.71 4.82
N MET A 128 -6.81 -10.80 5.79
CA MET A 128 -5.69 -10.18 6.50
C MET A 128 -4.89 -11.23 7.27
N ASP A 129 -5.54 -12.15 7.97
CA ASP A 129 -4.86 -13.26 8.67
C ASP A 129 -4.12 -14.20 7.71
N TRP A 130 -4.73 -14.54 6.58
CA TRP A 130 -4.09 -15.33 5.53
C TRP A 130 -2.85 -14.62 4.98
N SER A 131 -2.93 -13.31 4.76
CA SER A 131 -1.83 -12.52 4.20
C SER A 131 -0.56 -12.63 5.05
N GLN A 132 -0.71 -12.69 6.37
CA GLN A 132 0.38 -12.86 7.33
C GLN A 132 1.13 -14.19 7.23
N THR A 133 0.66 -15.13 6.41
CA THR A 133 1.28 -16.46 6.24
C THR A 133 1.59 -16.79 4.79
N SER A 134 0.86 -16.20 3.84
CA SER A 134 0.91 -16.59 2.43
C SER A 134 1.30 -15.46 1.49
N VAL A 135 1.62 -14.27 2.01
CA VAL A 135 2.08 -13.12 1.23
C VAL A 135 3.44 -12.65 1.75
N THR A 136 4.35 -12.19 0.88
CA THR A 136 5.67 -11.68 1.32
C THR A 136 5.59 -10.27 1.91
N SER A 137 4.82 -9.36 1.31
CA SER A 137 4.59 -7.99 1.80
C SER A 137 3.19 -7.50 1.44
N VAL A 138 2.59 -6.71 2.33
CA VAL A 138 1.23 -6.18 2.16
C VAL A 138 1.23 -4.66 2.23
N VAL A 139 0.71 -4.01 1.19
CA VAL A 139 0.46 -2.56 1.17
C VAL A 139 -1.01 -2.32 1.42
N HIS A 140 -1.31 -1.58 2.48
CA HIS A 140 -2.64 -1.15 2.85
C HIS A 140 -2.81 0.34 2.51
N ILE A 141 -3.94 0.72 1.90
CA ILE A 141 -4.17 2.10 1.43
C ILE A 141 -5.41 2.68 2.12
N CYS A 142 -5.30 3.92 2.62
CA CYS A 142 -6.36 4.72 3.23
C CYS A 142 -7.16 3.92 4.28
N TRP A 143 -8.45 3.66 4.08
CA TRP A 143 -9.24 2.85 5.02
C TRP A 143 -8.70 1.42 5.17
N GLY A 144 -8.14 0.82 4.12
CA GLY A 144 -7.47 -0.47 4.22
C GLY A 144 -6.28 -0.42 5.18
N ALA A 145 -5.58 0.72 5.24
CA ALA A 145 -4.50 0.95 6.21
C ALA A 145 -5.03 1.01 7.64
N GLN A 146 -6.15 1.70 7.86
CA GLN A 146 -6.81 1.75 9.16
C GLN A 146 -7.30 0.36 9.59
N ALA A 147 -7.89 -0.42 8.67
CA ALA A 147 -8.34 -1.78 8.92
C ALA A 147 -7.19 -2.70 9.34
N GLY A 148 -6.07 -2.67 8.62
CA GLY A 148 -4.89 -3.47 8.96
C GLY A 148 -4.25 -3.05 10.28
N LEU A 149 -4.13 -1.74 10.54
CA LEU A 149 -3.64 -1.20 11.81
C LEU A 149 -4.53 -1.62 13.00
N TYR A 150 -5.84 -1.59 12.80
CA TYR A 150 -6.79 -2.01 13.82
C TYR A 150 -6.71 -3.51 14.09
N HIS A 151 -6.79 -4.33 13.05
CA HIS A 151 -6.81 -5.79 13.18
C HIS A 151 -5.49 -6.35 13.73
N HIS A 152 -4.35 -5.91 13.20
CA HIS A 152 -3.06 -6.48 13.57
C HIS A 152 -2.44 -5.84 14.82
N PHE A 153 -2.77 -4.58 15.11
CA PHE A 153 -2.10 -3.81 16.17
C PHE A 153 -3.06 -3.15 17.16
N GLY A 154 -4.38 -3.28 16.99
CA GLY A 154 -5.37 -2.68 17.88
C GLY A 154 -5.29 -1.15 17.92
N VAL A 155 -4.91 -0.52 16.80
CA VAL A 155 -4.90 0.95 16.66
C VAL A 155 -6.26 1.40 16.13
N GLU A 156 -6.98 2.17 16.93
CA GLU A 156 -8.30 2.69 16.60
C GLU A 156 -8.22 3.86 15.61
N LYS A 157 -9.28 4.00 14.82
CA LYS A 157 -9.48 5.19 13.98
C LYS A 157 -10.15 6.31 14.78
N VAL A 158 -9.77 7.55 14.49
CA VAL A 158 -10.28 8.76 15.15
C VAL A 158 -11.00 9.62 14.13
N PRO A 159 -12.25 10.06 14.37
CA PRO A 159 -12.94 10.93 13.43
C PRO A 159 -12.32 12.33 13.41
N PHE A 160 -12.19 12.90 12.22
CA PHE A 160 -11.90 14.32 12.06
C PHE A 160 -13.17 15.16 12.16
N LYS A 161 -12.99 16.43 12.53
CA LYS A 161 -14.09 17.41 12.52
C LYS A 161 -14.55 17.73 11.09
N GLU A 162 -13.59 17.77 10.17
CA GLU A 162 -13.79 18.05 8.75
C GLU A 162 -12.99 17.04 7.93
N LYS A 163 -13.40 16.81 6.67
CA LYS A 163 -12.70 15.89 5.76
C LYS A 163 -11.27 16.38 5.55
N LEU A 164 -10.28 15.52 5.79
CA LEU A 164 -8.92 15.77 5.35
C LEU A 164 -8.86 15.54 3.84
N PHE A 165 -8.91 16.64 3.08
CA PHE A 165 -9.12 16.61 1.63
C PHE A 165 -8.18 17.57 0.90
N GLY A 166 -7.28 17.04 0.07
CA GLY A 166 -6.27 17.86 -0.61
C GLY A 166 -4.92 17.16 -0.80
N ILE A 167 -3.88 17.94 -1.09
CA ILE A 167 -2.50 17.48 -1.17
C ILE A 167 -1.73 18.08 0.02
N TYR A 168 -1.07 17.23 0.80
CA TYR A 168 -0.41 17.65 2.03
C TYR A 168 1.07 17.29 1.98
N LYS A 169 1.91 18.21 2.46
CA LYS A 169 3.35 17.95 2.61
C LYS A 169 3.58 16.90 3.68
N GLN A 170 4.55 16.05 3.44
CA GLN A 170 5.00 14.99 4.32
C GLN A 170 6.50 15.14 4.52
N ASP A 171 6.96 15.03 5.76
CA ASP A 171 8.37 14.94 6.13
C ASP A 171 8.72 13.48 6.47
N ILE A 172 9.89 13.02 6.00
CA ILE A 172 10.41 11.69 6.33
C ILE A 172 11.03 11.73 7.74
N GLU A 173 10.51 10.91 8.64
CA GLU A 173 11.00 10.77 10.02
C GLU A 173 12.12 9.74 10.12
N HIS A 174 12.02 8.67 9.32
CA HIS A 174 12.96 7.55 9.32
C HIS A 174 13.26 7.11 7.89
N HIS A 175 14.55 7.04 7.54
CA HIS A 175 14.94 6.44 6.27
C HIS A 175 14.63 4.95 6.31
N PHE A 176 13.96 4.49 5.26
CA PHE A 176 13.64 3.08 5.05
C PHE A 176 13.79 2.75 3.58
N ARG A 177 14.24 1.53 3.26
CA ARG A 177 14.64 1.15 1.89
C ARG A 177 13.56 1.33 0.81
N LEU A 178 12.28 1.32 1.20
CA LEU A 178 11.15 1.60 0.30
C LEU A 178 11.07 3.06 -0.15
N PHE A 179 11.70 3.98 0.56
CA PHE A 179 11.69 5.42 0.29
C PHE A 179 13.02 5.92 -0.27
N ARG A 180 13.89 5.02 -0.75
CA ARG A 180 15.10 5.43 -1.47
C ARG A 180 14.75 6.29 -2.68
N GLY A 181 15.45 7.42 -2.80
CA GLY A 181 15.21 8.41 -3.85
C GLY A 181 14.02 9.33 -3.59
N PHE A 182 13.31 9.19 -2.47
CA PHE A 182 12.38 10.24 -2.03
C PHE A 182 13.15 11.49 -1.65
N ASP A 183 12.54 12.64 -1.89
CA ASP A 183 12.93 13.88 -1.25
C ASP A 183 12.61 13.78 0.26
N ASP A 184 13.41 14.43 1.10
CA ASP A 184 13.18 14.49 2.56
C ASP A 184 11.78 15.05 2.90
N ARG A 185 11.25 15.89 1.99
CA ARG A 185 9.89 16.42 2.03
C ARG A 185 9.19 16.20 0.69
N PHE A 186 8.03 15.58 0.73
CA PHE A 186 7.23 15.26 -0.47
C PHE A 186 5.75 15.60 -0.28
N TRP A 187 4.96 15.41 -1.34
CA TRP A 187 3.53 15.70 -1.33
C TRP A 187 2.72 14.41 -1.46
N MET A 188 1.65 14.29 -0.68
CA MET A 188 0.76 13.13 -0.70
C MET A 188 -0.71 13.57 -0.72
N PRO A 189 -1.54 13.05 -1.64
CA PRO A 189 -2.98 13.26 -1.61
C PRO A 189 -3.62 12.59 -0.39
N GLN A 190 -4.59 13.27 0.21
CA GLN A 190 -5.42 12.77 1.31
C GLN A 190 -6.89 13.01 0.96
N SER A 191 -7.74 12.00 1.22
CA SER A 191 -9.20 12.11 1.10
C SER A 191 -9.86 11.16 2.10
N ARG A 192 -10.06 11.62 3.34
CA ARG A 192 -10.60 10.80 4.43
C ARG A 192 -11.26 11.63 5.54
N TYR A 193 -12.27 11.07 6.18
CA TYR A 193 -12.96 11.60 7.35
C TYR A 193 -12.39 11.09 8.69
N THR A 194 -11.51 10.08 8.66
CA THR A 194 -10.88 9.55 9.87
C THR A 194 -9.35 9.55 9.78
N GLY A 195 -8.69 9.74 10.93
CA GLY A 195 -7.29 9.41 11.17
C GLY A 195 -7.13 8.19 12.05
N ILE A 196 -5.94 8.04 12.62
CA ILE A 196 -5.60 6.97 13.56
C ILE A 196 -5.24 7.57 14.91
N ASN A 197 -5.34 6.76 15.97
CA ASN A 197 -4.92 7.17 17.30
C ASN A 197 -3.38 7.14 17.38
N GLU A 198 -2.76 8.30 17.18
CA GLU A 198 -1.29 8.46 17.19
C GLU A 198 -0.63 8.01 18.51
N GLU A 199 -1.33 8.12 19.64
CA GLU A 199 -0.80 7.66 20.93
C GLU A 199 -0.77 6.14 21.00
N GLN A 200 -1.79 5.47 20.47
CA GLN A 200 -1.78 4.01 20.37
C GLN A 200 -0.65 3.55 19.44
N VAL A 201 -0.44 4.21 18.29
CA VAL A 201 0.66 3.89 17.36
C VAL A 201 2.02 3.87 18.07
N ARG A 202 2.31 4.87 18.90
CA ARG A 202 3.59 4.98 19.65
C ARG A 202 3.84 3.82 20.62
N GLN A 203 2.79 3.10 20.99
CA GLN A 203 2.84 1.98 21.94
C GLN A 203 2.85 0.61 21.24
N ARG A 204 2.86 0.58 19.90
CA ARG A 204 2.86 -0.64 19.09
C ARG A 204 4.20 -0.82 18.36
N LYS A 205 4.41 -2.04 17.86
CA LYS A 205 5.56 -2.44 17.03
C LYS A 205 5.40 -1.94 15.59
N ILE A 206 5.30 -0.62 15.45
CA ILE A 206 5.08 0.09 14.18
C ILE A 206 6.04 1.28 14.10
N LYS A 207 6.74 1.40 12.97
CA LYS A 207 7.60 2.54 12.62
C LYS A 207 6.77 3.58 11.86
N VAL A 208 6.75 4.82 12.33
CA VAL A 208 6.19 5.95 11.58
C VAL A 208 7.27 6.46 10.64
N ILE A 209 7.04 6.36 9.33
CA ILE A 209 8.05 6.71 8.31
C ILE A 209 7.90 8.15 7.84
N ALA A 210 6.67 8.63 7.70
CA ALA A 210 6.40 9.99 7.29
C ALA A 210 5.17 10.56 7.98
N LYS A 211 5.21 11.87 8.25
CA LYS A 211 4.12 12.64 8.87
C LYS A 211 3.91 13.97 8.16
N ASP A 212 2.75 14.57 8.36
CA ASP A 212 2.48 15.92 7.91
C ASP A 212 2.83 16.99 8.96
N GLU A 213 2.66 18.26 8.58
CA GLU A 213 2.94 19.43 9.45
C GLU A 213 2.08 19.47 10.73
N GLU A 214 1.01 18.68 10.82
CA GLU A 214 0.17 18.54 12.02
C GLU A 214 0.52 17.27 12.84
N GLU A 215 1.68 16.67 12.59
CA GLU A 215 2.16 15.43 13.22
C GLU A 215 1.27 14.20 12.96
N ARG A 216 0.45 14.25 11.91
CA ARG A 216 -0.41 13.10 11.53
C ARG A 216 0.42 12.11 10.72
N SER A 217 0.42 10.85 11.13
CA SER A 217 1.09 9.77 10.42
C SER A 217 0.49 9.59 9.03
N ALA A 218 1.34 9.62 8.00
CA ALA A 218 0.94 9.40 6.61
C ALA A 218 1.40 8.06 6.08
N ILE A 219 2.56 7.59 6.54
CA ILE A 219 3.15 6.32 6.14
C ILE A 219 3.69 5.62 7.37
N LEU A 220 3.27 4.36 7.57
CA LEU A 220 3.73 3.52 8.66
C LEU A 220 4.15 2.15 8.14
N ILE A 221 5.05 1.48 8.85
CA ILE A 221 5.52 0.14 8.52
C ILE A 221 5.59 -0.69 9.80
N SER A 222 5.16 -1.96 9.77
CA SER A 222 5.33 -2.86 10.90
C SER A 222 6.81 -3.06 11.24
N ASP A 223 7.15 -3.35 12.50
CA ASP A 223 8.56 -3.54 12.88
C ASP A 223 9.25 -4.68 12.11
N ASP A 224 8.48 -5.70 11.75
CA ASP A 224 8.91 -6.83 10.92
C ASP A 224 8.84 -6.58 9.42
N GLU A 225 8.48 -5.36 9.02
CA GLU A 225 8.52 -4.80 7.67
C GLU A 225 7.59 -5.48 6.66
N HIS A 226 6.71 -6.35 7.14
CA HIS A 226 5.74 -7.05 6.32
C HIS A 226 4.62 -6.14 5.83
N ASP A 227 4.05 -5.33 6.74
CA ASP A 227 2.87 -4.52 6.49
C ASP A 227 3.27 -3.05 6.33
N VAL A 228 2.91 -2.48 5.18
CA VAL A 228 3.09 -1.07 4.84
C VAL A 228 1.73 -0.40 4.82
N PHE A 229 1.59 0.70 5.55
CA PHE A 229 0.34 1.43 5.74
C PHE A 229 0.45 2.82 5.12
N LEU A 230 -0.21 3.03 3.99
CA LEU A 230 -0.32 4.33 3.32
C LEU A 230 -1.66 4.97 3.72
N MET A 231 -1.63 6.01 4.54
CA MET A 231 -2.85 6.70 4.98
C MET A 231 -3.45 7.61 3.91
N GLY A 232 -2.65 8.02 2.93
CA GLY A 232 -3.07 8.80 1.77
C GLY A 232 -3.14 7.97 0.48
N HIS A 233 -3.19 8.67 -0.66
CA HIS A 233 -3.47 8.08 -1.97
C HIS A 233 -2.41 8.41 -3.02
N PHE A 234 -1.32 7.64 -3.06
CA PHE A 234 -0.32 7.79 -4.13
C PHE A 234 -0.86 7.37 -5.50
N GLU A 235 -1.87 6.51 -5.53
CA GLU A 235 -2.48 5.98 -6.75
C GLU A 235 -3.37 6.97 -7.49
N TYR A 236 -3.79 8.06 -6.84
CA TYR A 236 -4.70 9.02 -7.46
C TYR A 236 -4.16 9.60 -8.76
N ALA A 237 -5.03 9.65 -9.78
CA ALA A 237 -4.76 10.43 -10.97
C ALA A 237 -4.89 11.91 -10.68
N THR A 238 -4.29 12.73 -11.56
CA THR A 238 -4.25 14.20 -11.41
C THR A 238 -5.62 14.81 -11.14
N ASP A 239 -6.70 14.28 -11.72
CA ASP A 239 -8.07 14.84 -11.62
C ASP A 239 -8.96 14.16 -10.56
N THR A 240 -8.44 13.24 -9.75
CA THR A 240 -9.27 12.41 -8.86
C THR A 240 -9.93 13.23 -7.74
N LEU A 241 -9.19 14.14 -7.10
CA LEU A 241 -9.76 15.00 -6.05
C LEU A 241 -10.79 15.99 -6.62
N GLU A 242 -10.60 16.46 -7.86
CA GLU A 242 -11.60 17.28 -8.54
C GLU A 242 -12.90 16.51 -8.78
N LYS A 243 -12.80 15.27 -9.30
CA LYS A 243 -13.98 14.41 -9.51
C LYS A 243 -14.73 14.14 -8.22
N GLU A 244 -14.03 13.91 -7.11
CA GLU A 244 -14.65 13.76 -5.79
C GLU A 244 -15.36 15.04 -5.35
N TYR A 245 -14.69 16.20 -5.46
CA TYR A 245 -15.27 17.49 -5.10
C TYR A 245 -16.54 17.79 -5.89
N LEU A 246 -16.51 17.62 -7.21
CA LEU A 246 -17.67 17.85 -8.08
C LEU A 246 -18.81 16.88 -7.76
N ARG A 247 -18.50 15.60 -7.57
CA ARG A 247 -19.51 14.59 -7.19
C ARG A 247 -20.20 14.94 -5.86
N ASP A 248 -19.43 15.34 -4.85
CA ASP A 248 -19.99 15.65 -3.53
C ASP A 248 -20.82 16.94 -3.59
N HIS A 249 -20.36 17.94 -4.34
CA HIS A 249 -21.12 19.17 -4.62
C HIS A 249 -22.44 18.90 -5.35
N ASP A 250 -22.43 18.08 -6.40
CA ASP A 250 -23.63 17.69 -7.17
C ASP A 250 -24.66 16.95 -6.30
N ARG A 251 -24.20 16.27 -5.23
CA ARG A 251 -25.05 15.60 -4.25
C ARG A 251 -25.55 16.52 -3.13
N GLY A 252 -25.17 17.81 -3.15
CA GLY A 252 -25.50 18.78 -2.10
C GLY A 252 -24.75 18.55 -0.80
N ILE A 253 -23.64 17.81 -0.82
CA ILE A 253 -22.77 17.61 0.34
C ILE A 253 -21.82 18.80 0.41
N ASP A 254 -21.80 19.50 1.55
CA ASP A 254 -20.91 20.63 1.78
C ASP A 254 -19.46 20.15 1.97
N THR A 255 -18.76 20.00 0.84
CA THR A 255 -17.35 19.58 0.79
C THR A 255 -16.50 20.76 0.37
N ALA A 256 -15.52 21.12 1.19
CA ALA A 256 -14.55 22.15 0.85
C ALA A 256 -13.76 21.77 -0.41
N LYS A 257 -13.23 22.78 -1.12
CA LYS A 257 -12.28 22.51 -2.21
C LYS A 257 -11.03 21.82 -1.66
N PRO A 258 -10.42 20.87 -2.40
CA PRO A 258 -9.22 20.18 -1.97
C PRO A 258 -8.08 21.18 -1.71
N ALA A 259 -7.48 21.10 -0.52
CA ALA A 259 -6.37 21.95 -0.13
C ALA A 259 -5.14 21.71 -1.03
N ASN A 260 -4.40 22.78 -1.33
CA ASN A 260 -3.15 22.77 -2.12
C ASN A 260 -3.22 22.03 -3.47
N TYR A 261 -4.40 21.91 -4.06
CA TYR A 261 -4.61 21.14 -5.29
C TYR A 261 -4.69 22.02 -6.55
N TYR A 262 -5.24 23.22 -6.40
CA TYR A 262 -5.35 24.21 -7.47
C TYR A 262 -4.31 25.31 -7.32
N GLU A 263 -3.57 25.59 -8.39
CA GLU A 263 -2.66 26.73 -8.47
C GLU A 263 -3.03 27.56 -9.71
N ASN A 264 -3.47 28.80 -9.49
CA ASN A 264 -3.94 29.71 -10.55
C ASN A 264 -5.00 29.06 -11.48
N GLY A 265 -5.90 28.24 -10.92
CA GLY A 265 -6.95 27.54 -11.65
C GLY A 265 -6.49 26.30 -12.44
N LYS A 266 -5.23 25.88 -12.30
CA LYS A 266 -4.70 24.64 -12.89
C LYS A 266 -4.42 23.62 -11.79
N ILE A 267 -4.53 22.35 -12.14
CA ILE A 267 -4.21 21.23 -11.25
C ILE A 267 -2.81 20.73 -11.56
N TYR A 268 -1.96 20.66 -10.54
CA TYR A 268 -0.61 20.12 -10.64
C TYR A 268 -0.50 18.82 -9.83
N ASN A 269 0.11 17.81 -10.44
CA ASN A 269 0.37 16.54 -9.77
C ASN A 269 1.73 16.58 -9.10
N TYR A 270 1.74 16.96 -7.83
CA TYR A 270 2.94 17.09 -7.00
C TYR A 270 3.45 15.77 -6.40
N TRP A 271 2.71 14.67 -6.55
CA TRP A 271 3.02 13.38 -5.91
C TRP A 271 3.47 12.29 -6.89
N ARG A 272 3.36 12.52 -8.20
CA ARG A 272 3.60 11.51 -9.24
C ARG A 272 4.96 10.82 -9.09
N ALA A 273 6.02 11.58 -8.88
CA ALA A 273 7.37 11.03 -8.80
C ALA A 273 7.49 10.07 -7.61
N GLN A 274 7.07 10.50 -6.42
CA GLN A 274 7.11 9.71 -5.20
C GLN A 274 6.18 8.50 -5.26
N ALA A 275 5.00 8.63 -5.87
CA ALA A 275 4.13 7.50 -6.14
C ALA A 275 4.84 6.43 -6.98
N HIS A 276 5.42 6.82 -8.12
CA HIS A 276 6.17 5.87 -8.97
C HIS A 276 7.37 5.26 -8.24
N LEU A 277 8.13 6.06 -7.50
CA LEU A 277 9.28 5.57 -6.72
C LEU A 277 8.85 4.57 -5.64
N PHE A 278 7.77 4.84 -4.91
CA PHE A 278 7.27 3.93 -3.88
C PHE A 278 6.96 2.55 -4.46
N TYR A 279 6.12 2.49 -5.50
CA TYR A 279 5.74 1.21 -6.10
C TYR A 279 6.92 0.52 -6.77
N HIS A 280 7.83 1.27 -7.42
CA HIS A 280 9.05 0.71 -7.97
C HIS A 280 9.94 0.06 -6.89
N ASN A 281 10.16 0.79 -5.79
CA ASN A 281 10.97 0.32 -4.68
C ASN A 281 10.33 -0.89 -4.00
N TRP A 282 9.01 -0.85 -3.75
CA TRP A 282 8.26 -1.96 -3.16
C TRP A 282 8.32 -3.22 -4.02
N LEU A 283 8.10 -3.12 -5.33
CA LEU A 283 8.20 -4.28 -6.23
C LEU A 283 9.62 -4.85 -6.29
N ASN A 284 10.62 -3.99 -6.33
CA ASN A 284 12.01 -4.43 -6.28
C ASN A 284 12.31 -5.11 -4.94
N ASP A 285 11.83 -4.58 -3.83
CA ASP A 285 12.06 -5.14 -2.50
C ASP A 285 11.40 -6.51 -2.34
N VAL A 286 10.12 -6.60 -2.69
CA VAL A 286 9.36 -7.85 -2.74
C VAL A 286 10.08 -8.90 -3.58
N TYR A 287 10.58 -8.53 -4.77
CA TYR A 287 11.34 -9.44 -5.61
C TYR A 287 12.64 -9.95 -4.96
N GLN A 288 13.34 -9.10 -4.19
CA GLN A 288 14.57 -9.52 -3.50
C GLN A 288 14.29 -10.42 -2.28
N MET A 289 13.13 -10.23 -1.63
CA MET A 289 12.76 -10.95 -0.41
C MET A 289 12.00 -12.26 -0.67
N THR A 290 11.22 -12.34 -1.74
CA THR A 290 10.42 -13.54 -2.00
C THR A 290 11.29 -14.69 -2.53
N PRO A 291 11.11 -15.92 -2.02
CA PRO A 291 11.79 -17.08 -2.56
C PRO A 291 11.35 -17.36 -3.99
N TYR A 292 12.20 -18.05 -4.75
CA TYR A 292 11.88 -18.44 -6.11
C TYR A 292 10.63 -19.35 -6.17
N GLN A 293 10.53 -20.33 -5.27
CA GLN A 293 9.34 -21.16 -5.09
C GLN A 293 8.38 -20.49 -4.11
N LEU A 294 7.20 -20.07 -4.57
CA LEU A 294 6.23 -19.30 -3.78
C LEU A 294 5.73 -20.06 -2.55
N GLU A 295 5.68 -21.39 -2.59
CA GLU A 295 5.23 -22.23 -1.48
C GLU A 295 6.11 -22.06 -0.23
N ARG A 296 7.38 -21.67 -0.42
CA ARG A 296 8.33 -21.41 0.66
C ARG A 296 8.06 -20.09 1.40
N ILE A 297 7.17 -19.24 0.90
CA ILE A 297 6.73 -18.03 1.62
C ILE A 297 6.20 -18.42 3.02
N ARG A 298 5.43 -19.51 3.12
CA ARG A 298 4.88 -19.97 4.41
C ARG A 298 5.96 -20.30 5.44
N GLU A 299 7.08 -20.87 5.00
CA GLU A 299 8.22 -21.15 5.87
C GLU A 299 8.87 -19.84 6.35
N LEU A 300 9.11 -18.91 5.42
CA LEU A 300 9.69 -17.60 5.74
C LEU A 300 8.79 -16.79 6.67
N GLN A 301 7.47 -16.79 6.48
CA GLN A 301 6.57 -16.06 7.37
C GLN A 301 6.47 -16.68 8.76
N LYS A 302 6.63 -18.00 8.87
CA LYS A 302 6.78 -18.65 10.17
C LYS A 302 8.05 -18.18 10.88
N GLU A 303 9.18 -18.10 10.17
CA GLU A 303 10.43 -17.59 10.73
C GLU A 303 10.34 -16.11 11.11
N ARG A 304 9.72 -15.29 10.26
CA ARG A 304 9.47 -13.85 10.52
C ARG A 304 8.71 -13.67 11.82
N LYS A 305 7.57 -14.33 11.98
CA LYS A 305 6.74 -14.26 13.20
C LYS A 305 7.50 -14.68 14.45
N LEU A 306 8.37 -15.69 14.36
CA LEU A 306 9.21 -16.12 15.50
C LEU A 306 10.24 -15.08 15.93
N ARG A 307 10.73 -14.23 15.00
CA ARG A 307 11.66 -13.14 15.33
C ARG A 307 10.95 -11.92 15.91
N SER A 308 9.64 -11.78 15.65
CA SER A 308 8.82 -10.66 16.10
C SER A 308 8.23 -10.83 17.51
N ILE A 309 8.31 -12.03 18.10
CA ILE A 309 7.88 -12.34 19.48
C ILE A 309 8.99 -11.99 20.45
#